data_AF-A0A954S1U2-F1
#
_entry.id   AF-A0A954S1U2-F1
#
_cell.length_a   1.000
_cell.length_b   1.000
_cell.length_c   1.000
_cell.angle_alpha   90.00
_cell.angle_beta   90.00
_cell.angle_gamma   90.00
#
_symmetry.space_group_name_H-M   'P 1'
#
loop_
_entity.id
_entity.type
_entity.pdbx_description
1 polymer ?
#
loop_
_entity_poly.entity_id
_entity_poly.type
_entity_poly.pdbx_seq_one_letter_code
_entity_poly.pdbx_strand_id
1 'polypeptide(L)'
;MPMLVVAVTLACWTYCRPLSAQAPALGYAFPPAVQIGETAVVQLGGYDFTSDMQFFSHHPGVKLETEGRPGEFFVPPPPYWFGEKSRDAAFPIPREVEAQVTLATDVTPGLARWQVANANGVSAAAVLLATAEPVFVERRWRDDPQTLPTLSVKKSFGVSGRIGKIAEVDRYRCTVEQDGPVTAELFARRLGAEFNGLLEVHELASDGSTLVMDRADTLGSDLQLTWTARGGRAYEVRLHDIDYRGNRAYVYHLKLSAGPRVVATLPATLSPGETREVQLIGYGLSAAAKSGKERETEVAAPAPLQQVQRRVEAPANAQDTWIYRLATPHGDTDVSFPIVAVAEQTVTSSQAGAGSDAVH
;
A
#
# COMPACT_ATOMS: atom_id res chain seq x y z
N MET A 1 -4.57 54.28 48.74
CA MET A 1 -3.61 53.20 48.41
C MET A 1 -3.80 52.07 49.42
N PRO A 2 -4.78 51.16 49.19
CA PRO A 2 -4.42 49.74 49.02
C PRO A 2 -5.49 48.99 48.22
N MET A 3 -5.44 49.01 46.89
CA MET A 3 -6.35 48.16 46.09
C MET A 3 -5.75 47.68 44.77
N LEU A 4 -4.46 47.97 44.53
CA LEU A 4 -3.77 47.64 43.28
C LEU A 4 -2.74 46.51 43.41
N VAL A 5 -2.58 45.91 44.61
CA VAL A 5 -1.57 44.86 44.84
C VAL A 5 -2.17 43.45 44.89
N VAL A 6 -3.50 43.31 45.03
CA VAL A 6 -4.16 41.99 45.11
C VAL A 6 -4.56 41.46 43.72
N ALA A 7 -4.71 42.34 42.72
CA ALA A 7 -5.14 41.93 41.38
C ALA A 7 -4.02 41.29 40.53
N VAL A 8 -2.74 41.50 40.89
CA VAL A 8 -1.60 40.96 40.13
C VAL A 8 -1.19 39.56 40.60
N THR A 9 -1.50 39.20 41.85
CA THR A 9 -1.17 37.85 42.39
C THR A 9 -2.21 36.79 42.02
N LEU A 10 -3.47 37.16 41.73
CA LEU A 10 -4.51 36.19 41.33
C LEU A 10 -4.49 35.84 39.83
N ALA A 11 -3.81 36.62 38.99
CA ALA A 11 -3.71 36.37 37.55
C ALA A 11 -2.60 35.37 37.17
N CYS A 12 -1.77 34.94 38.13
CA CYS A 12 -0.65 34.02 37.88
C CYS A 12 -1.01 32.54 38.13
N TRP A 13 -2.24 32.25 38.59
CA TRP A 13 -2.66 30.87 38.95
C TRP A 13 -3.53 30.18 37.89
N THR A 14 -3.93 30.84 36.80
CA THR A 14 -4.89 30.28 35.83
C THR A 14 -4.30 29.81 34.51
N TYR A 15 -2.97 29.77 34.34
CA TYR A 15 -2.34 29.22 33.12
C TYR A 15 -1.06 28.42 33.38
N CYS A 16 -0.97 27.69 34.50
CA CYS A 16 -0.05 26.55 34.54
C CYS A 16 -0.74 25.40 33.81
N ARG A 17 -0.75 25.43 32.46
CA ARG A 17 -0.99 24.20 31.71
C ARG A 17 0.14 23.25 32.13
N PRO A 18 -0.13 22.03 32.63
CA PRO A 18 0.93 21.07 32.79
C PRO A 18 1.62 20.94 31.44
N LEU A 19 2.92 21.28 31.38
CA LEU A 19 3.79 20.84 30.30
C LEU A 19 3.86 19.33 30.45
N SER A 20 2.91 18.63 29.82
CA SER A 20 2.99 17.18 29.69
C SER A 20 4.25 16.90 28.90
N ALA A 21 5.06 15.96 29.38
CA ALA A 21 6.14 15.43 28.57
C ALA A 21 5.55 14.87 27.27
N GLN A 22 6.25 15.11 26.16
CA GLN A 22 5.79 14.67 24.84
C GLN A 22 6.00 13.16 24.75
N ALA A 23 4.90 12.42 24.57
CA ALA A 23 4.94 10.98 24.32
C ALA A 23 5.65 10.69 22.99
N PRO A 24 6.31 9.53 22.85
CA PRO A 24 6.99 9.17 21.62
C PRO A 24 5.95 9.00 20.50
N ALA A 25 6.34 9.36 19.28
CA ALA A 25 5.51 9.15 18.09
C ALA A 25 6.24 8.25 17.09
N LEU A 26 5.49 7.44 16.35
CA LEU A 26 6.05 6.56 15.33
C LEU A 26 6.01 7.23 13.97
N GLY A 27 7.08 7.03 13.20
CA GLY A 27 7.21 7.52 11.83
C GLY A 27 7.03 6.42 10.82
N TYR A 28 7.86 5.38 10.86
CA TYR A 28 7.91 4.33 9.84
C TYR A 28 8.69 3.10 10.28
N ALA A 29 8.54 2.00 9.53
CA ALA A 29 9.44 0.87 9.53
C ALA A 29 10.07 0.75 8.13
N PHE A 30 11.38 0.52 8.04
CA PHE A 30 12.06 0.31 6.76
C PHE A 30 13.04 -0.88 6.79
N PRO A 31 12.91 -1.86 5.88
CA PRO A 31 11.84 -2.01 4.90
C PRO A 31 10.47 -2.18 5.59
N PRO A 32 9.38 -1.61 5.04
CA PRO A 32 8.07 -1.68 5.68
C PRO A 32 7.40 -3.05 5.50
N ALA A 33 7.90 -3.89 4.59
CA ALA A 33 7.40 -5.23 4.38
C ALA A 33 8.46 -6.29 4.72
N VAL A 34 8.03 -7.38 5.34
CA VAL A 34 8.85 -8.55 5.67
C VAL A 34 8.14 -9.78 5.11
N GLN A 35 8.92 -10.69 4.52
CA GLN A 35 8.40 -11.94 4.00
C GLN A 35 8.06 -12.91 5.14
N ILE A 36 6.91 -13.54 5.06
CA ILE A 36 6.46 -14.54 6.03
C ILE A 36 7.45 -15.71 6.08
N GLY A 37 7.82 -16.13 7.29
CA GLY A 37 8.83 -17.16 7.53
C GLY A 37 10.27 -16.66 7.56
N GLU A 38 10.52 -15.37 7.31
CA GLU A 38 11.86 -14.78 7.33
C GLU A 38 12.13 -13.93 8.58
N THR A 39 13.42 -13.67 8.80
CA THR A 39 13.90 -12.64 9.74
C THR A 39 14.56 -11.54 8.94
N ALA A 40 14.12 -10.29 9.14
CA ALA A 40 14.66 -9.12 8.48
C ALA A 40 15.19 -8.10 9.50
N VAL A 41 16.24 -7.39 9.11
CA VAL A 41 16.70 -6.20 9.83
C VAL A 41 15.87 -5.00 9.37
N VAL A 42 15.18 -4.37 10.31
CA VAL A 42 14.24 -3.27 10.07
C VAL A 42 14.65 -2.06 10.89
N GLN A 43 14.76 -0.90 10.23
CA GLN A 43 14.95 0.40 10.87
C GLN A 43 13.59 0.94 11.32
N LEU A 44 13.39 1.05 12.62
CA LEU A 44 12.18 1.60 13.24
C LEU A 44 12.41 3.10 13.51
N GLY A 45 11.79 3.92 12.68
CA GLY A 45 11.88 5.38 12.76
C GLY A 45 10.76 5.98 13.59
N GLY A 46 11.10 6.92 14.46
CA GLY A 46 10.10 7.71 15.19
C GLY A 46 10.65 9.01 15.74
N TYR A 47 9.79 9.72 16.45
CA TYR A 47 10.00 11.06 16.97
C TYR A 47 9.94 11.04 18.49
N ASP A 48 10.69 11.95 19.13
CA ASP A 48 10.80 12.05 20.59
C ASP A 48 11.29 10.74 21.26
N PHE A 49 12.06 9.94 20.53
CA PHE A 49 12.68 8.74 21.04
C PHE A 49 13.79 9.10 22.04
N THR A 50 13.76 8.46 23.21
CA THR A 50 14.70 8.63 24.32
C THR A 50 15.53 7.36 24.51
N SER A 51 16.44 7.29 25.48
CA SER A 51 17.29 6.10 25.67
C SER A 51 16.57 4.92 26.35
N ASP A 52 15.39 5.16 26.92
CA ASP A 52 14.55 4.22 27.68
C ASP A 52 13.38 3.66 26.86
N MET A 53 13.49 3.66 25.52
CA MET A 53 12.43 3.13 24.65
C MET A 53 12.19 1.63 24.88
N GLN A 54 10.92 1.26 24.87
CA GLN A 54 10.43 -0.11 24.80
C GLN A 54 9.63 -0.29 23.51
N PHE A 55 9.74 -1.47 22.90
CA PHE A 55 9.11 -1.81 21.62
C PHE A 55 8.20 -3.01 21.80
N PHE A 56 7.01 -2.93 21.21
CA PHE A 56 5.96 -3.94 21.34
C PHE A 56 5.46 -4.37 19.96
N SER A 57 5.29 -5.67 19.77
CA SER A 57 4.51 -6.24 18.67
C SER A 57 3.15 -6.66 19.21
N HIS A 58 2.08 -6.37 18.47
CA HIS A 58 0.72 -6.76 18.85
C HIS A 58 0.23 -8.03 18.12
N HIS A 59 1.05 -8.60 17.24
CA HIS A 59 0.70 -9.80 16.49
C HIS A 59 1.49 -11.00 17.03
N PRO A 60 0.84 -12.12 17.42
CA PRO A 60 1.51 -13.23 18.09
C PRO A 60 2.59 -13.91 17.22
N GLY A 61 2.40 -13.92 15.90
CA GLY A 61 3.39 -14.45 14.95
C GLY A 61 4.48 -13.45 14.52
N VAL A 62 4.56 -12.27 15.12
CA VAL A 62 5.58 -11.26 14.82
C VAL A 62 6.43 -11.00 16.04
N LYS A 63 7.70 -11.42 15.98
CA LYS A 63 8.71 -11.17 17.00
C LYS A 63 9.53 -9.94 16.62
N LEU A 64 9.72 -9.01 17.56
CA LEU A 64 10.49 -7.78 17.38
C LEU A 64 11.55 -7.70 18.48
N GLU A 65 12.83 -7.67 18.09
CA GLU A 65 13.97 -7.65 19.00
C GLU A 65 14.90 -6.47 18.68
N THR A 66 15.27 -5.69 19.69
CA THR A 66 16.16 -4.54 19.55
C THR A 66 16.84 -4.20 20.87
N GLU A 67 18.00 -3.52 20.80
CA GLU A 67 18.65 -2.93 21.98
C GLU A 67 17.95 -1.64 22.46
N GLY A 68 16.99 -1.11 21.69
CA GLY A 68 16.13 0.01 22.07
C GLY A 68 16.81 1.37 22.14
N ARG A 69 18.11 1.48 21.81
CA ARG A 69 18.86 2.73 21.80
C ARG A 69 18.69 3.46 20.46
N PRO A 70 18.04 4.63 20.43
CA PRO A 70 17.89 5.36 19.18
C PRO A 70 19.22 5.97 18.74
N GLY A 71 19.47 5.93 17.44
CA GLY A 71 20.62 6.57 16.80
C GLY A 71 20.53 8.11 16.84
N GLU A 72 21.36 8.75 16.03
CA GLU A 72 21.33 10.20 15.86
C GLU A 72 20.06 10.66 15.13
N PHE A 73 19.80 11.96 15.17
CA PHE A 73 18.74 12.57 14.39
C PHE A 73 19.07 12.50 12.90
N PHE A 74 18.14 11.97 12.11
CA PHE A 74 18.29 11.90 10.66
C PHE A 74 17.90 13.24 10.02
N VAL A 75 18.85 14.17 9.95
CA VAL A 75 18.63 15.47 9.30
C VAL A 75 18.65 15.29 7.78
N PRO A 76 17.58 15.68 7.06
CA PRO A 76 17.55 15.55 5.60
C PRO A 76 18.64 16.41 4.95
N PRO A 77 19.40 15.87 3.98
CA PRO A 77 20.40 16.65 3.26
C PRO A 77 19.72 17.64 2.29
N PRO A 78 20.44 18.68 1.83
CA PRO A 78 19.96 19.56 0.76
C PRO A 78 19.72 18.79 -0.56
N PRO A 79 18.91 19.31 -1.50
CA PRO A 79 18.28 20.64 -1.48
C PRO A 79 17.09 20.73 -0.52
N TYR A 80 16.89 21.91 0.06
CA TYR A 80 15.70 22.24 0.83
C TYR A 80 14.66 22.90 -0.07
N TRP A 81 13.41 22.96 0.38
CA TRP A 81 12.38 23.75 -0.30
C TRP A 81 12.78 25.23 -0.34
N PHE A 82 12.59 25.85 -1.50
CA PHE A 82 12.74 27.29 -1.70
C PHE A 82 11.40 27.90 -2.13
N GLY A 83 11.22 29.20 -1.93
CA GLY A 83 10.02 29.93 -2.36
C GLY A 83 8.81 29.66 -1.46
N GLU A 84 7.61 29.63 -2.02
CA GLU A 84 6.37 29.53 -1.24
C GLU A 84 6.29 28.22 -0.43
N LYS A 85 6.80 27.11 -0.99
CA LYS A 85 6.89 25.80 -0.30
C LYS A 85 7.88 25.79 0.88
N SER A 86 8.75 26.79 1.02
CA SER A 86 9.64 26.89 2.19
C SER A 86 8.97 27.48 3.42
N ARG A 87 7.72 27.95 3.30
CA ARG A 87 6.93 28.50 4.42
C ARG A 87 6.15 27.42 5.17
N ASP A 88 6.08 26.21 4.61
CA ASP A 88 5.44 25.07 5.24
C ASP A 88 6.22 24.66 6.50
N ALA A 89 5.51 24.05 7.46
CA ALA A 89 6.14 23.53 8.66
C ALA A 89 7.18 22.47 8.28
N ALA A 90 8.36 22.56 8.89
CA ALA A 90 9.39 21.55 8.70
C ALA A 90 8.86 20.18 9.16
N PHE A 91 9.18 19.14 8.39
CA PHE A 91 8.86 17.78 8.80
C PHE A 91 9.58 17.42 10.11
N PRO A 92 8.95 16.60 10.97
CA PRO A 92 9.62 16.06 12.14
C PRO A 92 10.88 15.28 11.76
N ILE A 93 11.94 15.41 12.56
CA ILE A 93 13.24 14.78 12.31
C ILE A 93 13.28 13.45 13.07
N PRO A 94 13.29 12.30 12.38
CA PRO A 94 13.22 11.02 13.07
C PRO A 94 14.58 10.62 13.66
N ARG A 95 14.53 9.78 14.69
CA ARG A 95 15.64 8.91 15.11
C ARG A 95 15.26 7.48 14.73
N GLU A 96 16.25 6.66 14.39
CA GLU A 96 16.04 5.26 14.01
C GLU A 96 16.61 4.32 15.08
N VAL A 97 15.93 3.19 15.26
CA VAL A 97 16.40 2.05 16.04
C VAL A 97 16.40 0.83 15.13
N GLU A 98 17.53 0.14 15.04
CA GLU A 98 17.60 -1.13 14.33
C GLU A 98 16.93 -2.23 15.15
N ALA A 99 16.08 -3.03 14.50
CA ALA A 99 15.40 -4.17 15.09
C ALA A 99 15.49 -5.40 14.18
N GLN A 100 15.59 -6.58 14.77
CA GLN A 100 15.34 -7.84 14.08
C GLN A 100 13.84 -8.15 14.19
N VAL A 101 13.20 -8.30 13.04
CA VAL A 101 11.78 -8.66 12.94
C VAL A 101 11.68 -10.05 12.33
N THR A 102 11.12 -11.00 13.08
CA THR A 102 10.90 -12.37 12.62
C THR A 102 9.41 -12.62 12.45
N LEU A 103 9.01 -13.08 11.27
CA LEU A 103 7.64 -13.52 10.98
C LEU A 103 7.56 -15.05 11.01
N ALA A 104 6.66 -15.60 11.82
CA ALA A 104 6.37 -17.03 11.83
C ALA A 104 5.74 -17.48 10.49
N THR A 105 5.87 -18.76 10.14
CA THR A 105 5.44 -19.30 8.83
C THR A 105 3.91 -19.42 8.68
N ASP A 106 3.18 -19.35 9.78
CA ASP A 106 1.71 -19.44 9.86
C ASP A 106 1.03 -18.05 9.99
N VAL A 107 1.82 -16.96 9.93
CA VAL A 107 1.28 -15.60 9.91
C VAL A 107 0.39 -15.42 8.68
N THR A 108 -0.82 -14.88 8.90
CA THR A 108 -1.68 -14.46 7.79
C THR A 108 -1.12 -13.19 7.16
N PRO A 109 -0.99 -13.12 5.82
CA PRO A 109 -0.55 -11.90 5.14
C PRO A 109 -1.43 -10.69 5.52
N GLY A 110 -0.79 -9.54 5.77
CA GLY A 110 -1.49 -8.33 6.17
C GLY A 110 -0.65 -7.38 7.01
N LEU A 111 -1.29 -6.35 7.53
CA LEU A 111 -0.65 -5.33 8.36
C LEU A 111 -0.53 -5.82 9.80
N ALA A 112 0.70 -6.02 10.28
CA ALA A 112 0.99 -6.30 11.68
C ALA A 112 1.29 -5.00 12.42
N ARG A 113 0.65 -4.79 13.57
CA ARG A 113 0.80 -3.57 14.37
C ARG A 113 1.96 -3.68 15.36
N TRP A 114 2.68 -2.57 15.54
CA TRP A 114 3.71 -2.41 16.55
C TRP A 114 3.60 -1.03 17.22
N GLN A 115 4.13 -0.89 18.43
CA GLN A 115 4.00 0.31 19.25
C GLN A 115 5.26 0.52 20.08
N VAL A 116 5.45 1.74 20.58
CA VAL A 116 6.56 2.05 21.49
C VAL A 116 6.07 2.81 22.72
N ALA A 117 6.86 2.72 23.79
CA ALA A 117 6.66 3.52 24.99
C ALA A 117 8.00 3.94 25.60
N ASN A 118 7.98 5.01 26.39
CA ASN A 118 9.07 5.44 27.26
C ASN A 118 8.49 6.09 28.52
N ALA A 119 9.32 6.69 29.38
CA ALA A 119 8.87 7.39 30.58
C ALA A 119 7.86 8.53 30.33
N ASN A 120 7.79 9.07 29.11
CA ASN A 120 6.88 10.17 28.75
C ASN A 120 5.52 9.70 28.23
N GLY A 121 5.34 8.39 27.98
CA GLY A 121 4.06 7.82 27.58
C GLY A 121 4.18 6.74 26.51
N VAL A 122 3.05 6.48 25.84
CA VAL A 122 2.91 5.46 24.80
C VAL A 122 2.54 6.12 23.47
N SER A 123 3.08 5.61 22.37
CA SER A 123 2.76 6.09 21.02
C SER A 123 1.40 5.58 20.53
N ALA A 124 0.90 6.09 19.40
CA ALA A 124 -0.05 5.33 18.59
C ALA A 124 0.65 4.08 17.99
N ALA A 125 -0.14 3.11 17.51
CA ALA A 125 0.41 1.93 16.83
C ALA A 125 0.74 2.27 15.37
N ALA A 126 1.94 1.89 14.92
CA ALA A 126 2.32 1.85 13.52
C ALA A 126 2.16 0.42 12.98
N VAL A 127 2.49 0.22 11.70
CA VAL A 127 2.35 -1.06 11.03
C VAL A 127 3.62 -1.48 10.30
N LEU A 128 3.73 -2.78 10.07
CA LEU A 128 4.60 -3.41 9.08
C LEU A 128 3.74 -4.38 8.25
N LEU A 129 4.10 -4.62 7.00
CA LEU A 129 3.41 -5.54 6.12
C LEU A 129 4.05 -6.93 6.20
N ALA A 130 3.31 -7.91 6.70
CA ALA A 130 3.64 -9.33 6.51
C ALA A 130 3.14 -9.75 5.14
N THR A 131 4.05 -10.18 4.26
CA THR A 131 3.69 -10.60 2.90
C THR A 131 4.18 -12.01 2.59
N ALA A 132 3.41 -12.74 1.77
CA ALA A 132 3.81 -14.05 1.26
C ALA A 132 4.79 -13.95 0.09
N GLU A 133 4.86 -12.80 -0.59
CA GLU A 133 5.73 -12.61 -1.74
C GLU A 133 7.17 -12.26 -1.34
N PRO A 134 8.17 -12.62 -2.17
CA PRO A 134 9.53 -12.13 -2.01
C PRO A 134 9.60 -10.60 -1.95
N VAL A 135 10.35 -10.09 -0.97
CA VAL A 135 10.56 -8.65 -0.78
C VAL A 135 11.98 -8.28 -1.18
N PHE A 136 12.09 -7.43 -2.19
CA PHE A 136 13.34 -6.76 -2.52
C PHE A 136 13.42 -5.43 -1.77
N VAL A 137 14.60 -5.10 -1.25
CA VAL A 137 14.84 -3.75 -0.72
C VAL A 137 15.43 -2.91 -1.84
N GLU A 138 14.96 -1.68 -1.94
CA GLU A 138 15.49 -0.69 -2.86
C GLU A 138 17.01 -0.54 -2.69
N ARG A 139 17.72 -0.51 -3.81
CA ARG A 139 19.15 -0.24 -3.90
C ARG A 139 19.36 0.85 -4.94
N ARG A 140 19.45 2.08 -4.46
CA ARG A 140 19.71 3.22 -5.32
C ARG A 140 21.17 3.26 -5.76
N TRP A 141 21.39 3.36 -7.06
CA TRP A 141 22.69 3.65 -7.65
C TRP A 141 22.52 4.77 -8.69
N ARG A 142 22.97 5.98 -8.34
CA ARG A 142 22.75 7.19 -9.16
C ARG A 142 21.24 7.33 -9.46
N ASP A 143 20.90 7.56 -10.72
CA ASP A 143 19.52 7.62 -11.22
C ASP A 143 19.18 6.45 -12.14
N ASP A 144 19.96 5.35 -12.05
CA ASP A 144 19.73 4.14 -12.82
C ASP A 144 18.54 3.35 -12.26
N PRO A 145 17.69 2.76 -13.12
CA PRO A 145 16.60 1.92 -12.65
C PRO A 145 17.13 0.63 -12.00
N GLN A 146 16.56 0.27 -10.85
CA GLN A 146 16.85 -1.02 -10.22
C GLN A 146 16.22 -2.15 -11.05
N THR A 147 17.04 -3.12 -11.45
CA THR A 147 16.56 -4.31 -12.16
C THR A 147 15.96 -5.30 -11.17
N LEU A 148 14.75 -5.75 -11.47
CA LEU A 148 13.99 -6.75 -10.72
C LEU A 148 13.90 -8.07 -11.51
N PRO A 149 13.53 -9.18 -10.87
CA PRO A 149 13.34 -10.45 -11.57
C PRO A 149 12.27 -10.39 -12.67
N THR A 150 12.30 -11.39 -13.56
CA THR A 150 11.23 -11.58 -14.55
C THR A 150 9.91 -11.89 -13.85
N LEU A 151 8.87 -11.14 -14.20
CA LEU A 151 7.51 -11.27 -13.67
C LEU A 151 6.74 -12.33 -14.48
N SER A 152 6.04 -13.21 -13.78
CA SER A 152 5.12 -14.18 -14.40
C SER A 152 3.99 -14.57 -13.45
N VAL A 153 2.99 -15.28 -13.97
CA VAL A 153 1.80 -15.70 -13.19
C VAL A 153 2.13 -16.55 -11.97
N LYS A 154 3.33 -17.15 -11.93
CA LYS A 154 3.84 -17.95 -10.80
C LYS A 154 4.83 -17.19 -9.91
N LYS A 155 5.24 -15.99 -10.32
CA LYS A 155 6.33 -15.22 -9.70
C LYS A 155 5.91 -13.77 -9.59
N SER A 156 5.27 -13.45 -8.47
CA SER A 156 5.04 -12.08 -8.01
C SER A 156 6.08 -11.73 -6.93
N PHE A 157 6.36 -10.45 -6.77
CA PHE A 157 7.29 -9.94 -5.76
C PHE A 157 6.95 -8.48 -5.44
N GLY A 158 7.49 -7.98 -4.35
CA GLY A 158 7.38 -6.57 -4.00
C GLY A 158 8.72 -5.91 -3.76
N VAL A 159 8.75 -4.58 -3.87
CA VAL A 159 9.92 -3.77 -3.58
C VAL A 159 9.61 -2.78 -2.46
N SER A 160 10.40 -2.85 -1.40
CA SER A 160 10.37 -1.93 -0.27
C SER A 160 11.36 -0.80 -0.51
N GLY A 161 10.86 0.42 -0.73
CA GLY A 161 11.68 1.60 -1.03
C GLY A 161 11.23 2.83 -0.23
N ARG A 162 11.90 3.96 -0.46
CA ARG A 162 11.48 5.24 0.14
C ARG A 162 11.81 6.44 -0.74
N ILE A 163 10.89 7.39 -0.81
CA ILE A 163 11.09 8.66 -1.51
C ILE A 163 11.70 9.66 -0.52
N GLY A 164 13.03 9.61 -0.36
CA GLY A 164 13.75 10.36 0.67
C GLY A 164 14.06 11.82 0.34
N LYS A 165 14.12 12.18 -0.95
CA LYS A 165 14.63 13.47 -1.45
C LYS A 165 13.58 14.18 -2.30
N ILE A 166 13.69 15.51 -2.35
CA ILE A 166 12.88 16.34 -3.24
C ILE A 166 13.16 15.95 -4.69
N ALA A 167 12.10 15.86 -5.49
CA ALA A 167 12.13 15.45 -6.90
C ALA A 167 12.72 14.05 -7.13
N GLU A 168 12.74 13.20 -6.11
CA GLU A 168 13.12 11.80 -6.23
C GLU A 168 12.06 11.03 -7.03
N VAL A 169 12.54 10.29 -8.03
CA VAL A 169 11.76 9.33 -8.81
C VAL A 169 12.47 7.99 -8.70
N ASP A 170 11.78 7.02 -8.10
CA ASP A 170 12.30 5.65 -7.98
C ASP A 170 11.87 4.86 -9.21
N ARG A 171 12.81 4.14 -9.81
CA ARG A 171 12.63 3.49 -11.11
C ARG A 171 12.97 2.01 -11.00
N TYR A 172 12.03 1.17 -11.41
CA TYR A 172 12.12 -0.28 -11.32
C TYR A 172 11.91 -0.93 -12.67
N ARG A 173 12.87 -1.75 -13.12
CA ARG A 173 12.81 -2.43 -14.41
C ARG A 173 12.55 -3.92 -14.23
N CYS A 174 11.54 -4.45 -14.93
CA CYS A 174 11.29 -5.89 -14.99
C CYS A 174 10.95 -6.34 -16.42
N THR A 175 11.17 -7.61 -16.72
CA THR A 175 10.68 -8.25 -17.95
C THR A 175 9.43 -9.05 -17.61
N VAL A 176 8.41 -9.01 -18.46
CA VAL A 176 7.19 -9.81 -18.28
C VAL A 176 7.29 -11.06 -19.17
N GLU A 177 7.03 -12.24 -18.60
CA GLU A 177 7.23 -13.52 -19.30
C GLU A 177 6.19 -13.76 -20.41
N GLN A 178 4.93 -13.39 -20.16
CA GLN A 178 3.78 -13.78 -21.00
C GLN A 178 2.85 -12.58 -21.22
N ASP A 179 2.08 -12.62 -22.31
CA ASP A 179 1.03 -11.64 -22.57
C ASP A 179 -0.05 -11.70 -21.48
N GLY A 180 -0.50 -10.55 -20.99
CA GLY A 180 -1.60 -10.50 -20.03
C GLY A 180 -1.58 -9.30 -19.09
N PRO A 181 -2.56 -9.22 -18.18
CA PRO A 181 -2.62 -8.17 -17.19
C PRO A 181 -1.43 -8.25 -16.23
N VAL A 182 -0.84 -7.09 -15.94
CA VAL A 182 0.09 -6.89 -14.84
C VAL A 182 -0.44 -5.78 -13.95
N THR A 183 -0.41 -6.00 -12.64
CA THR A 183 -0.83 -5.03 -11.63
C THR A 183 0.36 -4.57 -10.81
N ALA A 184 0.51 -3.25 -10.69
CA ALA A 184 1.32 -2.61 -9.68
C ALA A 184 0.42 -2.09 -8.56
N GLU A 185 0.66 -2.54 -7.34
CA GLU A 185 -0.04 -2.10 -6.13
C GLU A 185 0.94 -1.36 -5.21
N LEU A 186 0.63 -0.10 -4.93
CA LEU A 186 1.37 0.72 -3.98
C LEU A 186 0.78 0.56 -2.59
N PHE A 187 1.61 0.28 -1.60
CA PHE A 187 1.32 0.46 -0.19
C PHE A 187 2.15 1.64 0.30
N ALA A 188 1.50 2.71 0.76
CA ALA A 188 2.14 3.89 1.34
C ALA A 188 1.30 4.41 2.51
N ARG A 189 0.09 4.89 2.24
CA ARG A 189 -0.89 5.36 3.22
C ARG A 189 -1.29 4.27 4.20
N ARG A 190 -1.50 3.03 3.71
CA ARG A 190 -1.72 1.86 4.57
C ARG A 190 -0.55 1.55 5.50
N LEU A 191 0.67 2.01 5.17
CA LEU A 191 1.87 1.87 6.00
C LEU A 191 2.09 3.07 6.93
N GLY A 192 1.22 4.08 6.90
CA GLY A 192 1.36 5.33 7.65
C GLY A 192 2.27 6.37 6.99
N ALA A 193 2.69 6.16 5.74
CA ALA A 193 3.48 7.11 5.00
C ALA A 193 2.59 8.20 4.37
N GLU A 194 2.84 9.46 4.74
CA GLU A 194 2.00 10.61 4.37
C GLU A 194 2.38 11.23 3.01
N PHE A 195 2.41 10.41 1.97
CA PHE A 195 2.63 10.87 0.60
C PHE A 195 1.57 10.34 -0.37
N ASN A 196 1.40 11.05 -1.47
CA ASN A 196 0.46 10.69 -2.53
C ASN A 196 1.27 10.22 -3.73
N GLY A 197 1.31 8.92 -3.96
CA GLY A 197 2.09 8.34 -5.05
C GLY A 197 1.52 8.67 -6.43
N LEU A 198 2.40 8.86 -7.40
CA LEU A 198 2.11 8.78 -8.82
C LEU A 198 2.94 7.63 -9.39
N LEU A 199 2.25 6.67 -10.03
CA LEU A 199 2.90 5.58 -10.74
C LEU A 199 2.80 5.80 -12.25
N GLU A 200 3.92 5.63 -12.94
CA GLU A 200 4.00 5.59 -14.40
C GLU A 200 4.57 4.23 -14.84
N VAL A 201 4.01 3.65 -15.88
CA VAL A 201 4.54 2.44 -16.51
C VAL A 201 4.96 2.75 -17.92
N HIS A 202 6.23 2.54 -18.19
CA HIS A 202 6.81 2.67 -19.52
C HIS A 202 7.16 1.29 -20.08
N GLU A 203 6.75 1.01 -21.31
CA GLU A 203 7.33 -0.10 -22.07
C GLU A 203 8.67 0.36 -22.67
N LEU A 204 9.69 -0.48 -22.57
CA LEU A 204 11.04 -0.19 -23.06
C LEU A 204 11.27 -0.86 -24.42
N ALA A 205 11.64 -0.06 -25.40
CA ALA A 205 12.01 -0.48 -26.75
C ALA A 205 13.47 -0.11 -27.05
N SER A 206 13.98 -0.55 -28.20
CA SER A 206 15.37 -0.28 -28.62
C SER A 206 15.63 1.21 -28.92
N ASP A 207 14.59 1.96 -29.28
CA ASP A 207 14.62 3.36 -29.69
C ASP A 207 14.13 4.34 -28.59
N GLY A 208 13.71 3.83 -27.43
CA GLY A 208 13.24 4.65 -26.32
C GLY A 208 12.28 3.92 -25.39
N SER A 209 11.43 4.70 -24.73
CA SER A 209 10.39 4.17 -23.84
C SER A 209 9.06 4.83 -24.15
N THR A 210 7.96 4.07 -24.14
CA THR A 210 6.62 4.60 -24.35
C THR A 210 5.81 4.52 -23.06
N LEU A 211 5.18 5.61 -22.65
CA LEU A 211 4.24 5.61 -21.54
C LEU A 211 3.01 4.78 -21.91
N VAL A 212 2.72 3.76 -21.10
CA VAL A 212 1.62 2.81 -21.28
C VAL A 212 0.43 3.17 -20.41
N MET A 213 0.71 3.59 -19.17
CA MET A 213 -0.28 3.86 -18.15
C MET A 213 0.33 4.75 -17.07
N ASP A 214 -0.44 5.69 -16.57
CA ASP A 214 -0.13 6.46 -15.38
C ASP A 214 -1.35 6.51 -14.44
N ARG A 215 -1.08 6.69 -13.14
CA ARG A 215 -2.13 6.92 -12.14
C ARG A 215 -1.56 7.66 -10.94
N ALA A 216 -2.29 8.68 -10.49
CA ALA A 216 -1.98 9.41 -9.26
C ALA A 216 -2.98 9.07 -8.15
N ASP A 217 -2.49 8.94 -6.91
CA ASP A 217 -3.32 8.84 -5.70
C ASP A 217 -3.76 10.24 -5.26
N THR A 218 -4.84 10.74 -5.85
CA THR A 218 -5.39 12.06 -5.52
C THR A 218 -6.22 12.06 -4.23
N LEU A 219 -6.58 10.88 -3.71
CA LEU A 219 -7.43 10.72 -2.53
C LEU A 219 -6.65 10.36 -1.26
N GLY A 220 -5.38 10.00 -1.38
CA GLY A 220 -4.55 9.54 -0.26
C GLY A 220 -4.99 8.18 0.26
N SER A 221 -5.41 7.28 -0.62
CA SER A 221 -5.96 5.96 -0.27
C SER A 221 -5.08 4.78 -0.70
N ASP A 222 -3.83 5.04 -1.10
CA ASP A 222 -3.03 4.16 -1.94
C ASP A 222 -3.63 3.96 -3.34
N LEU A 223 -2.83 3.42 -4.27
CA LEU A 223 -3.27 3.19 -5.64
C LEU A 223 -2.84 1.83 -6.17
N GLN A 224 -3.66 1.32 -7.10
CA GLN A 224 -3.36 0.15 -7.91
C GLN A 224 -3.57 0.52 -9.38
N LEU A 225 -2.68 0.08 -10.26
CA LEU A 225 -2.83 0.26 -11.71
C LEU A 225 -2.59 -1.08 -12.42
N THR A 226 -3.33 -1.32 -13.48
CA THR A 226 -3.27 -2.57 -14.23
C THR A 226 -3.14 -2.27 -15.72
N TRP A 227 -2.10 -2.79 -16.36
CA TRP A 227 -1.86 -2.66 -17.81
C TRP A 227 -1.80 -4.02 -18.47
N THR A 228 -2.01 -4.07 -19.79
CA THR A 228 -1.81 -5.27 -20.59
C THR A 228 -0.35 -5.33 -21.03
N ALA A 229 0.44 -6.20 -20.40
CA ALA A 229 1.83 -6.43 -20.75
C ALA A 229 1.96 -7.39 -21.94
N ARG A 230 3.06 -7.22 -22.69
CA ARG A 230 3.50 -8.08 -23.78
C ARG A 230 4.64 -8.97 -23.30
N GLY A 231 4.54 -10.26 -23.57
CA GLY A 231 5.52 -11.27 -23.21
C GLY A 231 6.89 -10.98 -23.84
N GLY A 232 7.95 -11.21 -23.06
CA GLY A 232 9.33 -10.95 -23.44
C GLY A 232 9.72 -9.46 -23.47
N ARG A 233 8.79 -8.53 -23.24
CA ARG A 233 9.08 -7.09 -23.19
C ARG A 233 9.50 -6.64 -21.80
N ALA A 234 10.32 -5.60 -21.77
CA ALA A 234 10.77 -4.96 -20.54
C ALA A 234 9.92 -3.72 -20.24
N TYR A 235 9.60 -3.53 -18.97
CA TYR A 235 8.83 -2.41 -18.46
C TYR A 235 9.63 -1.69 -17.37
N GLU A 236 9.51 -0.37 -17.34
CA GLU A 236 9.97 0.47 -16.24
C GLU A 236 8.76 1.03 -15.49
N VAL A 237 8.67 0.72 -14.21
CA VAL A 237 7.69 1.31 -13.29
C VAL A 237 8.38 2.43 -12.55
N ARG A 238 7.82 3.65 -12.63
CA ARG A 238 8.31 4.84 -11.95
C ARG A 238 7.37 5.21 -10.82
N LEU A 239 7.93 5.63 -9.70
CA LEU A 239 7.18 6.09 -8.54
C LEU A 239 7.77 7.39 -8.03
N HIS A 240 6.91 8.39 -7.81
CA HIS A 240 7.26 9.60 -7.08
C HIS A 240 6.04 10.15 -6.32
N ASP A 241 6.25 11.09 -5.39
CA ASP A 241 5.15 11.85 -4.78
C ASP A 241 4.60 12.85 -5.81
N ILE A 242 3.28 13.04 -5.85
CA ILE A 242 2.60 13.90 -6.83
C ILE A 242 3.12 15.34 -6.83
N ASP A 243 3.55 15.85 -5.66
CA ASP A 243 4.11 17.18 -5.48
C ASP A 243 5.64 17.22 -5.55
N TYR A 244 6.25 16.08 -5.93
CA TYR A 244 7.68 15.84 -5.95
C TYR A 244 8.34 16.07 -4.58
N ARG A 245 7.61 15.79 -3.50
CA ARG A 245 8.16 15.85 -2.15
C ARG A 245 8.97 14.61 -1.83
N GLY A 246 9.90 14.78 -0.90
CA GLY A 246 10.65 13.67 -0.32
C GLY A 246 10.75 13.82 1.20
N ASN A 247 10.67 12.69 1.88
CA ASN A 247 10.82 12.61 3.31
C ASN A 247 11.36 11.24 3.70
N ARG A 248 12.19 11.19 4.74
CA ARG A 248 12.73 9.94 5.28
C ARG A 248 11.64 8.91 5.64
N ALA A 249 10.45 9.38 6.03
CA ALA A 249 9.27 8.59 6.39
C ALA A 249 8.37 8.21 5.21
N TYR A 250 8.66 8.65 3.97
CA TYR A 250 7.91 8.26 2.78
C TYR A 250 8.34 6.86 2.30
N VAL A 251 8.20 5.89 3.20
CA VAL A 251 8.44 4.48 2.92
C VAL A 251 7.25 3.90 2.14
N TYR A 252 7.53 2.94 1.28
CA TYR A 252 6.49 2.25 0.54
C TYR A 252 6.85 0.78 0.32
N HIS A 253 5.83 0.01 -0.04
CA HIS A 253 5.99 -1.30 -0.63
C HIS A 253 5.24 -1.34 -1.97
N LEU A 254 5.95 -1.57 -3.07
CA LEU A 254 5.39 -1.68 -4.42
C LEU A 254 5.33 -3.16 -4.82
N LYS A 255 4.12 -3.73 -4.84
CA LYS A 255 3.89 -5.11 -5.26
C LYS A 255 3.64 -5.17 -6.76
N LEU A 256 4.35 -6.05 -7.45
CA LEU A 256 4.16 -6.37 -8.87
C LEU A 256 3.65 -7.80 -9.01
N SER A 257 2.54 -7.96 -9.74
CA SER A 257 1.92 -9.27 -9.98
C SER A 257 1.42 -9.38 -11.41
N ALA A 258 1.72 -10.50 -12.06
CA ALA A 258 1.15 -10.84 -13.37
C ALA A 258 -0.02 -11.81 -13.18
N GLY A 259 -1.09 -11.60 -13.93
CA GLY A 259 -2.28 -12.43 -13.88
C GLY A 259 -3.56 -11.66 -13.54
N PRO A 260 -4.69 -12.38 -13.48
CA PRO A 260 -6.01 -11.79 -13.32
C PRO A 260 -6.19 -11.12 -11.96
N ARG A 261 -7.01 -10.07 -11.95
CA ARG A 261 -7.37 -9.33 -10.74
C ARG A 261 -8.85 -9.03 -10.74
N VAL A 262 -9.59 -9.57 -9.77
CA VAL A 262 -10.97 -9.20 -9.50
C VAL A 262 -10.98 -7.92 -8.67
N VAL A 263 -11.78 -6.93 -9.10
CA VAL A 263 -11.93 -5.65 -8.41
C VAL A 263 -13.25 -5.53 -7.67
N ALA A 264 -14.29 -6.23 -8.13
CA ALA A 264 -15.61 -6.23 -7.53
C ALA A 264 -16.38 -7.51 -7.89
N THR A 265 -17.35 -7.83 -7.05
CA THR A 265 -18.33 -8.91 -7.26
C THR A 265 -19.73 -8.34 -7.08
N LEU A 266 -20.70 -8.88 -7.83
CA LEU A 266 -22.12 -8.62 -7.66
C LEU A 266 -22.88 -9.97 -7.62
N PRO A 267 -23.48 -10.35 -6.49
CA PRO A 267 -23.43 -9.67 -5.19
C PRO A 267 -22.00 -9.59 -4.63
N ALA A 268 -21.75 -8.60 -3.78
CA ALA A 268 -20.48 -8.43 -3.07
C ALA A 268 -20.28 -9.48 -1.98
N THR A 269 -21.38 -10.01 -1.44
CA THR A 269 -21.39 -10.96 -0.32
C THR A 269 -22.17 -12.24 -0.65
N LEU A 270 -21.89 -13.31 0.10
CA LEU A 270 -22.58 -14.60 -0.02
C LEU A 270 -23.06 -15.09 1.35
N SER A 271 -24.08 -15.93 1.37
CA SER A 271 -24.55 -16.62 2.58
C SER A 271 -23.92 -18.01 2.71
N PRO A 272 -23.74 -18.55 3.93
CA PRO A 272 -23.24 -19.91 4.11
C PRO A 272 -24.10 -20.95 3.37
N GLY A 273 -23.48 -21.81 2.56
CA GLY A 273 -24.18 -22.85 1.79
C GLY A 273 -24.95 -22.33 0.57
N GLU A 274 -24.90 -21.04 0.27
CA GLU A 274 -25.60 -20.45 -0.88
C GLU A 274 -24.93 -20.84 -2.18
N THR A 275 -25.73 -21.31 -3.15
CA THR A 275 -25.32 -21.42 -4.56
C THR A 275 -25.97 -20.31 -5.36
N ARG A 276 -25.16 -19.43 -5.96
CA ARG A 276 -25.65 -18.25 -6.68
C ARG A 276 -24.80 -17.89 -7.89
N GLU A 277 -25.42 -17.28 -8.89
CA GLU A 277 -24.70 -16.61 -9.98
C GLU A 277 -24.08 -15.31 -9.46
N VAL A 278 -22.77 -15.21 -9.59
CA VAL A 278 -21.98 -14.05 -9.21
C VAL A 278 -21.34 -13.45 -10.46
N GLN A 279 -21.54 -12.15 -10.63
CA GLN A 279 -20.85 -11.36 -11.62
C GLN A 279 -19.50 -10.91 -11.06
N LEU A 280 -18.42 -11.41 -11.65
CA LEU A 280 -17.05 -11.01 -11.33
C LEU A 280 -16.64 -9.90 -12.27
N ILE A 281 -16.12 -8.80 -11.72
CA ILE A 281 -15.67 -7.62 -12.45
C ILE A 281 -14.17 -7.45 -12.19
N GLY A 282 -13.36 -7.30 -13.24
CA GLY A 282 -11.90 -7.27 -13.08
C GLY A 282 -11.12 -7.28 -14.38
N TYR A 283 -9.83 -7.56 -14.28
CA TYR A 283 -8.89 -7.60 -15.39
C TYR A 283 -8.43 -9.03 -15.67
N GLY A 284 -8.34 -9.40 -16.95
CA GLY A 284 -7.92 -10.73 -17.39
C GLY A 284 -8.83 -11.87 -16.95
N LEU A 285 -10.12 -11.60 -16.74
CA LEU A 285 -11.13 -12.60 -16.36
C LEU A 285 -11.56 -13.48 -17.55
N SER A 286 -11.42 -12.97 -18.78
CA SER A 286 -11.69 -13.69 -20.02
C SER A 286 -10.60 -13.41 -21.05
N ALA A 287 -10.52 -14.28 -22.07
CA ALA A 287 -9.67 -14.00 -23.23
C ALA A 287 -10.08 -12.66 -23.86
N ALA A 288 -9.10 -11.88 -24.33
CA ALA A 288 -9.38 -10.66 -25.06
C ALA A 288 -10.28 -10.98 -26.28
N ALA A 289 -11.34 -10.20 -26.48
CA ALA A 289 -12.06 -10.25 -27.73
C ALA A 289 -11.06 -9.84 -28.82
N LYS A 290 -10.85 -10.71 -29.83
CA LYS A 290 -9.99 -10.38 -30.98
C LYS A 290 -10.61 -9.19 -31.72
N SER A 291 -10.26 -7.97 -31.34
CA SER A 291 -10.53 -6.80 -32.19
C SER A 291 -9.70 -6.96 -33.45
N GLY A 292 -10.36 -6.95 -34.60
CA GLY A 292 -9.74 -7.25 -35.89
C GLY A 292 -8.52 -6.39 -36.21
N LYS A 293 -7.51 -7.04 -36.82
CA LYS A 293 -6.20 -6.54 -37.28
C LYS A 293 -5.24 -6.12 -36.14
N GLU A 294 -4.61 -7.14 -35.55
CA GLU A 294 -3.32 -7.02 -34.86
C GLU A 294 -2.32 -6.31 -35.79
N ARG A 295 -1.98 -5.06 -35.46
CA ARG A 295 -0.76 -4.43 -35.97
C ARG A 295 0.32 -4.69 -34.93
N GLU A 296 1.41 -5.31 -35.36
CA GLU A 296 2.64 -5.57 -34.57
C GLU A 296 3.24 -4.30 -33.92
N THR A 297 2.76 -3.11 -34.29
CA THR A 297 3.12 -1.80 -33.75
C THR A 297 2.26 -1.33 -32.57
N GLU A 298 1.30 -2.11 -32.08
CA GLU A 298 0.42 -1.68 -30.98
C GLU A 298 1.17 -1.78 -29.63
N VAL A 299 1.44 -0.62 -29.03
CA VAL A 299 2.09 -0.47 -27.71
C VAL A 299 1.20 -1.12 -26.64
N ALA A 300 1.80 -1.61 -25.54
CA ALA A 300 1.02 -1.97 -24.36
C ALA A 300 0.04 -0.83 -23.97
N ALA A 301 -1.15 -1.21 -23.52
CA ALA A 301 -2.25 -0.30 -23.23
C ALA A 301 -2.85 -0.59 -21.84
N PRO A 302 -3.65 0.34 -21.29
CA PRO A 302 -4.43 0.07 -20.08
C PRO A 302 -5.24 -1.23 -20.23
N ALA A 303 -5.27 -2.06 -19.18
CA ALA A 303 -6.02 -3.31 -19.25
C ALA A 303 -7.54 -3.01 -19.26
N PRO A 304 -8.33 -3.62 -20.15
CA PRO A 304 -9.77 -3.40 -20.18
C PRO A 304 -10.44 -4.11 -18.99
N LEU A 305 -11.44 -3.45 -18.41
CA LEU A 305 -12.30 -4.07 -17.39
C LEU A 305 -13.25 -5.06 -18.06
N GLN A 306 -13.33 -6.27 -17.52
CA GLN A 306 -14.13 -7.37 -18.01
C GLN A 306 -15.16 -7.79 -16.96
N GLN A 307 -16.25 -8.39 -17.42
CA GLN A 307 -17.31 -8.92 -16.57
C GLN A 307 -17.59 -10.37 -16.96
N VAL A 308 -17.60 -11.25 -15.98
CA VAL A 308 -17.78 -12.69 -16.19
C VAL A 308 -18.75 -13.24 -15.15
N GLN A 309 -19.78 -13.97 -15.60
CA GLN A 309 -20.72 -14.66 -14.72
C GLN A 309 -20.17 -16.02 -14.31
N ARG A 310 -20.27 -16.35 -13.02
CA ARG A 310 -19.93 -17.66 -12.47
C ARG A 310 -20.96 -18.11 -11.45
N ARG A 311 -21.38 -19.36 -11.58
CA ARG A 311 -22.09 -20.05 -10.50
C ARG A 311 -21.11 -20.41 -9.40
N VAL A 312 -21.31 -19.83 -8.22
CA VAL A 312 -20.45 -20.01 -7.04
C VAL A 312 -21.26 -20.69 -5.94
N GLU A 313 -20.67 -21.68 -5.28
CA GLU A 313 -21.24 -22.38 -4.12
C GLU A 313 -20.37 -22.09 -2.90
N ALA A 314 -20.90 -21.31 -1.96
CA ALA A 314 -20.23 -21.01 -0.71
C ALA A 314 -20.32 -22.22 0.24
N PRO A 315 -19.23 -22.61 0.93
CA PRO A 315 -19.28 -23.71 1.90
C PRO A 315 -20.30 -23.43 3.03
N ALA A 316 -21.02 -24.46 3.45
CA ALA A 316 -22.02 -24.34 4.54
C ALA A 316 -21.41 -23.93 5.89
N ASN A 317 -20.13 -24.21 6.10
CA ASN A 317 -19.38 -23.87 7.30
C ASN A 317 -18.52 -22.60 7.14
N ALA A 318 -18.66 -21.86 6.03
CA ALA A 318 -17.90 -20.64 5.82
C ALA A 318 -18.30 -19.58 6.87
N GLN A 319 -17.29 -18.90 7.43
CA GLN A 319 -17.45 -17.84 8.42
C GLN A 319 -16.59 -16.65 7.99
N ASP A 320 -17.06 -15.44 8.31
CA ASP A 320 -16.43 -14.14 8.06
C ASP A 320 -16.09 -13.84 6.60
N THR A 321 -15.16 -14.61 6.01
CA THR A 321 -14.69 -14.49 4.65
C THR A 321 -14.31 -15.86 4.10
N TRP A 322 -14.74 -16.13 2.86
CA TRP A 322 -14.32 -17.31 2.11
C TRP A 322 -13.55 -16.90 0.86
N ILE A 323 -12.47 -17.63 0.57
CA ILE A 323 -11.65 -17.44 -0.61
C ILE A 323 -12.07 -18.43 -1.70
N TYR A 324 -12.60 -17.89 -2.79
CA TYR A 324 -12.94 -18.62 -4.01
C TYR A 324 -11.80 -18.51 -5.02
N ARG A 325 -11.27 -19.66 -5.47
CA ARG A 325 -10.23 -19.71 -6.50
C ARG A 325 -10.86 -19.64 -7.89
N LEU A 326 -10.62 -18.56 -8.61
CA LEU A 326 -11.10 -18.35 -9.98
C LEU A 326 -9.98 -18.65 -10.99
N ALA A 327 -10.18 -19.67 -11.83
CA ALA A 327 -9.31 -19.93 -12.98
C ALA A 327 -9.69 -19.05 -14.18
N THR A 328 -8.70 -18.42 -14.82
CA THR A 328 -8.85 -17.63 -16.04
C THR A 328 -7.79 -18.00 -17.09
N PRO A 329 -7.91 -17.53 -18.34
CA PRO A 329 -6.88 -17.73 -19.36
C PRO A 329 -5.51 -17.12 -19.00
N HIS A 330 -5.45 -16.20 -18.04
CA HIS A 330 -4.23 -15.51 -17.61
C HIS A 330 -3.69 -16.03 -16.27
N GLY A 331 -4.19 -17.18 -15.79
CA GLY A 331 -3.83 -17.78 -14.51
C GLY A 331 -5.01 -17.80 -13.54
N ASP A 332 -4.73 -18.16 -12.30
CA ASP A 332 -5.74 -18.19 -11.25
C ASP A 332 -5.66 -16.95 -10.37
N THR A 333 -6.80 -16.51 -9.83
CA THR A 333 -6.87 -15.43 -8.84
C THR A 333 -7.81 -15.80 -7.71
N ASP A 334 -7.52 -15.27 -6.54
CA ASP A 334 -8.33 -15.46 -5.34
C ASP A 334 -9.38 -14.36 -5.25
N VAL A 335 -10.63 -14.74 -5.02
CA VAL A 335 -11.76 -13.84 -4.84
C VAL A 335 -12.25 -13.98 -3.42
N SER A 336 -12.17 -12.89 -2.67
CA SER A 336 -12.62 -12.83 -1.29
C SER A 336 -14.10 -12.50 -1.23
N PHE A 337 -14.91 -13.39 -0.66
CA PHE A 337 -16.32 -13.17 -0.39
C PHE A 337 -16.55 -13.01 1.11
N PRO A 338 -16.99 -11.84 1.58
CA PRO A 338 -17.54 -11.72 2.92
C PRO A 338 -18.77 -12.62 3.05
N ILE A 339 -18.82 -13.38 4.14
CA ILE A 339 -19.90 -14.32 4.43
C ILE A 339 -20.85 -13.68 5.43
N VAL A 340 -22.09 -13.49 5.03
CA VAL A 340 -23.12 -12.81 5.83
C VAL A 340 -24.38 -13.65 5.94
N ALA A 341 -25.09 -13.53 7.06
CA ALA A 341 -26.33 -14.30 7.29
C ALA A 341 -27.51 -13.82 6.42
N VAL A 342 -27.45 -12.58 5.92
CA VAL A 342 -28.51 -11.95 5.13
C VAL A 342 -28.04 -11.80 3.70
N ALA A 343 -28.70 -12.50 2.77
CA ALA A 343 -28.36 -12.44 1.36
C ALA A 343 -28.51 -11.02 0.81
N GLU A 344 -27.49 -10.57 0.07
CA GLU A 344 -27.54 -9.29 -0.64
C GLU A 344 -28.58 -9.33 -1.76
N GLN A 345 -29.49 -8.35 -1.75
CA GLN A 345 -30.43 -8.15 -2.83
C GLN A 345 -29.75 -7.33 -3.94
N THR A 346 -29.59 -7.94 -5.11
CA THR A 346 -29.09 -7.24 -6.30
C THR A 346 -30.29 -6.84 -7.16
N VAL A 347 -30.55 -5.53 -7.29
CA VAL A 347 -31.62 -5.02 -8.15
C VAL A 347 -31.04 -4.69 -9.51
N THR A 348 -31.51 -5.34 -10.56
CA THR A 348 -31.17 -4.97 -11.94
C THR A 348 -32.09 -3.82 -12.42
N SER A 349 -31.57 -2.95 -13.28
CA SER A 349 -32.28 -1.75 -13.77
C SER A 349 -33.63 -2.02 -14.44
N SER A 350 -33.90 -3.26 -14.88
CA SER A 350 -35.22 -3.66 -15.41
C SER A 350 -36.31 -3.78 -14.33
N GLN A 351 -35.96 -3.92 -13.05
CA GLN A 351 -36.92 -4.00 -11.94
C GLN A 351 -37.21 -2.63 -11.29
N ALA A 352 -36.35 -1.63 -11.49
CA ALA A 352 -36.55 -0.28 -10.94
C ALA A 352 -37.65 0.52 -11.66
N GLY A 353 -38.02 0.14 -12.89
CA GLY A 353 -39.03 0.85 -13.69
C GLY A 353 -40.49 0.45 -13.43
N ALA A 354 -40.76 -0.58 -12.62
CA ALA A 354 -42.12 -1.09 -12.41
C ALA A 354 -42.84 -0.49 -11.18
N GLY A 355 -42.21 0.46 -10.47
CA GLY A 355 -42.69 0.94 -9.17
C GLY A 355 -43.19 2.39 -9.09
N SER A 356 -43.19 3.18 -10.17
CA SER A 356 -43.54 4.61 -10.09
C SER A 356 -44.91 5.01 -10.63
N ASP A 357 -45.79 4.07 -10.99
CA ASP A 357 -47.16 4.37 -11.45
C ASP A 357 -48.20 3.84 -10.45
N ALA A 358 -48.26 4.45 -9.27
CA ALA A 358 -49.47 4.55 -8.44
C ALA A 358 -49.15 5.27 -7.13
N VAL A 359 -49.35 6.60 -7.08
CA VAL A 359 -50.20 7.30 -6.09
C VAL A 359 -50.41 8.72 -6.64
N HIS A 360 -51.63 8.96 -7.14
CA HIS A 360 -52.23 10.29 -7.17
C HIS A 360 -53.02 10.51 -5.88
#